data_AF-A0A667FUY6-F1
#
_entry.id   AF-A0A667FUY6-F1
#
_cell.length_a   1.000
_cell.length_b   1.000
_cell.length_c   1.000
_cell.angle_alpha   90.00
_cell.angle_beta   90.00
_cell.angle_gamma   90.00
#
_symmetry.space_group_name_H-M   'P 1'
#
loop_
_entity.id
_entity.type
_entity.pdbx_description
1 polymer ?
#
loop_
_entity_poly.entity_id
_entity_poly.type
_entity_poly.pdbx_seq_one_letter_code
_entity_poly.pdbx_strand_id
1 'polypeptide(L)'
;MQEKVKNTGKVVKQELKEREVVETQINSVKSWVQETKEYLGNPTIEIDAQLEELQLLLTEATNHRQSIEKMAEEQKNKYLGLYSILPSELSLQLAEVALDLGTIHDQIQDKVREVEQSKAMSQEFSRQIQKIAKDLTTILSKLRAKTDNLQQAKIDQKVLGEELDGCNLKLMELDAAVQKFSEQNGQLGKPLAKKVGKLMELHQQTIRQAENRLSKLSQAASHLEEYTEMLEFILKWIEKAKVLVHGKIAWNSANQLREQYIFHQTMLEESEEIPSNLEAMIEKLQCLASIYSTEKMSQQVADLGRESEELRQTIKIRLQNLQDAAKDMKKFETELKNLQVALEQAQTTLTSPEVGRLSLKEQLLHRQHLLSEMESLKPKVHAVQICQSALRIPDDVVASLPLCHCALHLQAEASRLQHTAIQQCNIMQARGAVYIFLSLIIHRRIL
;
A
#
# COMPACT_ATOMS: atom_id res chain seq x y z
N MET A 1 -10.37 -11.65 -122.27
CA MET A 1 -10.63 -10.46 -121.42
C MET A 1 -11.64 -10.71 -120.30
N GLN A 2 -12.78 -11.38 -120.55
CA GLN A 2 -13.77 -11.70 -119.50
C GLN A 2 -13.26 -12.61 -118.36
N GLU A 3 -12.37 -13.57 -118.62
CA GLU A 3 -11.79 -14.44 -117.58
C GLU A 3 -10.84 -13.71 -116.62
N LYS A 4 -10.01 -12.78 -117.14
CA LYS A 4 -9.16 -11.94 -116.30
C LYS A 4 -10.00 -11.09 -115.35
N VAL A 5 -11.03 -10.40 -115.86
CA VAL A 5 -11.97 -9.59 -115.05
C VAL A 5 -12.74 -10.43 -114.02
N LYS A 6 -13.15 -11.66 -114.36
CA LYS A 6 -13.77 -12.61 -113.41
C LYS A 6 -12.80 -13.04 -112.30
N ASN A 7 -11.53 -13.27 -112.62
CA ASN A 7 -10.51 -13.62 -111.63
C ASN A 7 -10.16 -12.41 -110.74
N THR A 8 -10.02 -11.21 -111.29
CA THR A 8 -9.77 -9.99 -110.51
C THR A 8 -10.95 -9.68 -109.57
N GLY A 9 -12.19 -9.85 -110.05
CA GLY A 9 -13.39 -9.65 -109.22
C GLY A 9 -13.55 -10.66 -108.09
N LYS A 10 -13.08 -11.90 -108.24
CA LYS A 10 -13.03 -12.89 -107.15
C LYS A 10 -11.97 -12.55 -106.09
N VAL A 11 -10.79 -12.11 -106.53
CA VAL A 11 -9.69 -11.71 -105.63
C VAL A 11 -10.07 -10.47 -104.81
N VAL A 12 -10.70 -9.47 -105.43
CA VAL A 12 -11.21 -8.28 -104.71
C VAL A 12 -12.31 -8.64 -103.71
N LYS A 13 -13.23 -9.54 -104.04
CA LYS A 13 -14.26 -9.99 -103.09
C LYS A 13 -13.70 -10.76 -101.90
N GLN A 14 -12.65 -11.55 -102.11
CA GLN A 14 -11.98 -12.30 -101.05
C GLN A 14 -11.21 -11.35 -100.12
N GLU A 15 -10.53 -10.35 -100.69
CA GLU A 15 -9.83 -9.32 -99.92
C GLU A 15 -10.80 -8.53 -99.01
N LEU A 16 -11.95 -8.11 -99.54
CA LEU A 16 -12.95 -7.37 -98.76
C LEU A 16 -13.48 -8.19 -97.58
N LYS A 17 -13.70 -9.50 -97.76
CA LYS A 17 -14.10 -10.40 -96.67
C LYS A 17 -13.01 -10.56 -95.61
N GLU A 18 -11.76 -10.72 -96.03
CA GLU A 18 -10.64 -10.82 -95.09
C GLU A 18 -10.42 -9.50 -94.33
N ARG A 19 -10.67 -8.37 -94.99
CA ARG A 19 -10.65 -7.04 -94.39
C ARG A 19 -11.75 -6.87 -93.34
N GLU A 20 -12.96 -7.33 -93.66
CA GLU A 20 -14.09 -7.31 -92.73
C GLU A 20 -13.77 -8.12 -91.45
N VAL A 21 -13.07 -9.26 -91.58
CA VAL A 21 -12.61 -10.03 -90.42
C VAL A 21 -11.63 -9.23 -89.55
N VAL A 22 -10.67 -8.54 -90.16
CA VAL A 22 -9.71 -7.67 -89.46
C VAL A 22 -10.43 -6.52 -88.75
N GLU A 23 -11.36 -5.86 -89.43
CA GLU A 23 -12.16 -4.78 -88.88
C GLU A 23 -13.04 -5.25 -87.73
N THR A 24 -13.60 -6.45 -87.81
CA THR A 24 -14.38 -7.06 -86.71
C THR A 24 -13.50 -7.28 -85.48
N GLN A 25 -12.27 -7.75 -85.66
CA GLN A 25 -11.31 -7.95 -84.55
C GLN A 25 -10.87 -6.60 -83.95
N ILE A 26 -10.57 -5.60 -84.77
CA ILE A 26 -10.26 -4.24 -84.31
C ILE A 26 -11.41 -3.66 -83.49
N ASN A 27 -12.65 -3.81 -83.98
CA ASN A 27 -13.83 -3.30 -83.28
C ASN A 27 -14.07 -4.00 -81.94
N SER A 28 -13.83 -5.32 -81.86
CA SER A 28 -13.89 -6.05 -80.59
C SER A 28 -12.91 -5.50 -79.55
N VAL A 29 -11.69 -5.18 -79.98
CA VAL A 29 -10.67 -4.58 -79.11
C VAL A 29 -11.07 -3.16 -78.71
N LYS A 30 -11.58 -2.33 -79.64
CA LYS A 30 -12.07 -0.99 -79.35
C LYS A 30 -13.20 -1.01 -78.29
N SER A 31 -14.13 -1.96 -78.39
CA SER A 31 -15.18 -2.16 -77.37
C SER A 31 -14.59 -2.51 -76.00
N TRP A 32 -13.66 -3.46 -75.95
CA TRP A 32 -13.00 -3.84 -74.70
C TRP A 32 -12.24 -2.67 -74.04
N VAL A 33 -11.54 -1.85 -74.83
CA VAL A 33 -10.84 -0.65 -74.32
C VAL A 33 -11.83 0.32 -73.68
N GLN A 34 -12.99 0.53 -74.30
CA GLN A 34 -14.01 1.42 -73.79
C GLN A 34 -14.63 0.90 -72.48
N GLU A 35 -14.97 -0.39 -72.41
CA GLU A 35 -15.50 -1.03 -71.20
C GLU A 35 -14.50 -0.95 -70.04
N THR A 36 -13.22 -1.23 -70.32
CA THR A 36 -12.15 -1.15 -69.33
C THR A 36 -11.96 0.27 -68.81
N LYS A 37 -12.02 1.27 -69.70
CA LYS A 37 -11.92 2.68 -69.33
C LYS A 37 -13.05 3.12 -68.40
N GLU A 38 -14.27 2.63 -68.64
CA GLU A 38 -15.41 2.89 -67.76
C GLU A 38 -15.22 2.27 -66.38
N TYR A 39 -14.71 1.03 -66.32
CA TYR A 39 -14.39 0.36 -65.06
C TYR A 39 -13.33 1.12 -64.24
N LEU A 40 -12.23 1.56 -64.88
CA LEU A 40 -11.17 2.33 -64.20
C LEU A 40 -11.68 3.65 -63.60
N GLY A 41 -12.71 4.25 -64.21
CA GLY A 41 -13.33 5.48 -63.74
C GLY A 41 -14.12 5.33 -62.45
N ASN A 42 -14.69 4.15 -62.18
CA ASN A 42 -15.45 3.90 -60.95
C ASN A 42 -15.44 2.41 -60.53
N PRO A 43 -14.35 1.92 -59.92
CA PRO A 43 -14.29 0.57 -59.41
C PRO A 43 -15.27 0.41 -58.23
N THR A 44 -16.21 -0.54 -58.34
CA THR A 44 -17.25 -0.80 -57.33
C THR A 44 -16.94 -1.96 -56.40
N ILE A 45 -15.84 -2.68 -56.64
CA ILE A 45 -15.43 -3.86 -55.88
C ILE A 45 -14.47 -3.50 -54.73
N GLU A 46 -14.30 -4.44 -53.80
CA GLU A 46 -13.37 -4.30 -52.67
C GLU A 46 -11.92 -4.24 -53.17
N ILE A 47 -11.06 -3.47 -52.51
CA ILE A 47 -9.67 -3.21 -52.93
C ILE A 47 -8.83 -4.46 -53.22
N ASP A 48 -9.00 -5.54 -52.46
CA ASP A 48 -8.24 -6.78 -52.71
C ASP A 48 -8.69 -7.45 -54.00
N ALA A 49 -10.01 -7.53 -54.24
CA ALA A 49 -10.57 -8.00 -55.51
C ALA A 49 -10.28 -7.03 -56.66
N GLN A 50 -10.22 -5.73 -56.39
CA GLN A 50 -9.87 -4.70 -57.36
C GLN A 50 -8.45 -4.89 -57.88
N LEU A 51 -7.49 -5.18 -57.00
CA LEU A 51 -6.10 -5.40 -57.41
C LEU A 51 -5.96 -6.66 -58.29
N GLU A 52 -6.64 -7.75 -57.92
CA GLU A 52 -6.66 -8.98 -58.72
C GLU A 52 -7.26 -8.73 -60.11
N GLU A 53 -8.40 -8.03 -60.17
CA GLU A 53 -9.06 -7.67 -61.43
C GLU A 53 -8.19 -6.77 -62.30
N LEU A 54 -7.53 -5.76 -61.73
CA LEU A 54 -6.63 -4.88 -62.48
C LEU A 54 -5.40 -5.64 -63.03
N GLN A 55 -4.89 -6.63 -62.30
CA GLN A 55 -3.80 -7.49 -62.79
C GLN A 55 -4.26 -8.39 -63.95
N LEU A 56 -5.50 -8.88 -63.91
CA LEU A 56 -6.10 -9.63 -65.00
C LEU A 56 -6.28 -8.75 -66.24
N LEU A 57 -6.86 -7.55 -66.07
CA LEU A 57 -7.02 -6.57 -67.15
C LEU A 57 -5.68 -6.12 -67.75
N LEU A 58 -4.62 -6.00 -66.94
CA LEU A 58 -3.27 -5.68 -67.44
C LEU A 58 -2.71 -6.82 -68.31
N THR A 59 -2.97 -8.06 -67.93
CA THR A 59 -2.60 -9.24 -68.71
C THR A 59 -3.37 -9.29 -70.02
N GLU A 60 -4.67 -9.00 -69.99
CA GLU A 60 -5.52 -8.94 -71.17
C GLU A 60 -5.13 -7.79 -72.12
N ALA A 61 -4.83 -6.60 -71.59
CA ALA A 61 -4.30 -5.46 -72.35
C ALA A 61 -3.00 -5.83 -73.09
N THR A 62 -2.11 -6.57 -72.40
CA THR A 62 -0.84 -7.04 -72.98
C THR A 62 -1.09 -8.01 -74.13
N ASN A 63 -2.03 -8.94 -73.96
CA ASN A 63 -2.41 -9.89 -75.00
C ASN A 63 -3.04 -9.18 -76.21
N HIS A 64 -3.95 -8.23 -76.00
CA HIS A 64 -4.55 -7.43 -77.07
C HIS A 64 -3.52 -6.61 -77.83
N ARG A 65 -2.57 -5.97 -77.13
CA ARG A 65 -1.48 -5.22 -77.76
C ARG A 65 -0.61 -6.11 -78.65
N GLN A 66 -0.20 -7.28 -78.16
CA GLN A 66 0.55 -8.26 -78.97
C GLN A 66 -0.26 -8.75 -80.18
N SER A 67 -1.58 -8.96 -80.01
CA SER A 67 -2.46 -9.38 -81.10
C SER A 67 -2.60 -8.30 -82.18
N ILE A 68 -2.74 -7.03 -81.81
CA ILE A 68 -2.81 -5.91 -82.75
C ILE A 68 -1.48 -5.66 -83.44
N GLU A 69 -0.35 -5.75 -82.72
CA GLU A 69 0.99 -5.65 -83.33
C GLU A 69 1.21 -6.75 -84.38
N LYS A 70 0.84 -8.00 -84.04
CA LYS A 70 0.90 -9.13 -84.97
C LYS A 70 -0.02 -8.91 -86.17
N MET A 71 -1.26 -8.47 -85.95
CA MET A 71 -2.22 -8.19 -87.02
C MET A 71 -1.72 -7.08 -87.95
N ALA A 72 -1.16 -6.00 -87.41
CA ALA A 72 -0.60 -4.91 -88.21
C ALA A 72 0.56 -5.39 -89.09
N GLU A 73 1.45 -6.24 -88.54
CA GLU A 73 2.55 -6.83 -89.29
C GLU A 73 2.06 -7.84 -90.35
N GLU A 74 1.05 -8.65 -90.04
CA GLU A 74 0.41 -9.56 -91.00
C GLU A 74 -0.25 -8.81 -92.15
N GLN A 75 -1.00 -7.74 -91.86
CA GLN A 75 -1.61 -6.90 -92.89
C GLN A 75 -0.55 -6.22 -93.75
N LYS A 76 0.49 -5.62 -93.14
CA LYS A 76 1.60 -5.02 -93.86
C LYS A 76 2.28 -6.02 -94.81
N ASN A 77 2.60 -7.22 -94.33
CA ASN A 77 3.22 -8.27 -95.14
C ASN A 77 2.30 -8.78 -96.25
N LYS A 78 0.99 -8.91 -95.98
CA LYS A 78 -0.02 -9.27 -96.98
C LYS A 78 -0.05 -8.27 -98.14
N TYR A 79 -0.18 -6.97 -97.87
CA TYR A 79 -0.26 -5.96 -98.93
C TYR A 79 1.09 -5.76 -99.64
N LEU A 80 2.22 -5.90 -98.94
CA LEU A 80 3.55 -5.94 -99.55
C LEU A 80 3.67 -7.09 -100.56
N GLY A 81 3.22 -8.30 -100.20
CA GLY A 81 3.21 -9.47 -101.08
C GLY A 81 2.29 -9.33 -102.29
N LEU A 82 1.28 -8.47 -102.21
CA LEU A 82 0.38 -8.11 -103.31
C LEU A 82 0.93 -6.97 -104.19
N TYR A 83 2.14 -6.45 -103.91
CA TYR A 83 2.71 -5.25 -104.53
C TYR A 83 1.76 -4.04 -104.46
N SER A 84 1.03 -3.92 -103.35
CA SER A 84 0.03 -2.87 -103.12
C SER A 84 0.31 -2.12 -101.82
N ILE A 85 -0.26 -0.92 -101.70
CA ILE A 85 -0.17 -0.12 -100.49
C ILE A 85 -1.29 -0.56 -99.55
N LEU A 86 -0.97 -0.73 -98.26
CA LEU A 86 -1.96 -0.96 -97.21
C LEU A 86 -3.04 0.14 -97.25
N PRO A 87 -4.34 -0.18 -97.30
CA PRO A 87 -5.40 0.82 -97.29
C PRO A 87 -5.25 1.77 -96.09
N SER A 88 -5.29 3.07 -96.36
CA SER A 88 -5.08 4.10 -95.34
C SER A 88 -6.07 3.99 -94.18
N GLU A 89 -7.33 3.64 -94.46
CA GLU A 89 -8.36 3.40 -93.45
C GLU A 89 -7.96 2.27 -92.48
N LEU A 90 -7.47 1.13 -93.01
CA LEU A 90 -7.05 0.01 -92.17
C LEU A 90 -5.80 0.36 -91.35
N SER A 91 -4.84 1.05 -91.99
CA SER A 91 -3.63 1.53 -91.32
C SER A 91 -3.96 2.50 -90.20
N LEU A 92 -4.94 3.38 -90.40
CA LEU A 92 -5.40 4.34 -89.40
C LEU A 92 -6.08 3.62 -88.25
N GLN A 93 -7.04 2.72 -88.53
CA GLN A 93 -7.73 1.96 -87.51
C GLN A 93 -6.78 1.10 -86.64
N LEU A 94 -5.77 0.47 -87.25
CA LEU A 94 -4.73 -0.29 -86.54
C LEU A 94 -3.85 0.61 -85.67
N ALA A 95 -3.48 1.79 -86.17
CA ALA A 95 -2.68 2.76 -85.41
C ALA A 95 -3.48 3.37 -84.25
N GLU A 96 -4.74 3.73 -84.47
CA GLU A 96 -5.66 4.23 -83.44
C GLU A 96 -5.84 3.20 -82.33
N VAL A 97 -6.21 1.96 -82.67
CA VAL A 97 -6.46 0.94 -81.64
C VAL A 97 -5.18 0.56 -80.91
N ALA A 98 -4.01 0.60 -81.56
CA ALA A 98 -2.72 0.40 -80.90
C ALA A 98 -2.39 1.54 -79.91
N LEU A 99 -2.72 2.79 -80.27
CA LEU A 99 -2.54 3.95 -79.39
C LEU A 99 -3.51 3.93 -78.21
N ASP A 100 -4.78 3.60 -78.46
CA ASP A 100 -5.81 3.46 -77.43
C ASP A 100 -5.45 2.33 -76.46
N LEU A 101 -4.96 1.19 -76.97
CA LEU A 101 -4.44 0.08 -76.16
C LEU A 101 -3.22 0.46 -75.33
N GLY A 102 -2.27 1.21 -75.90
CA GLY A 102 -1.12 1.71 -75.15
C GLY A 102 -1.57 2.63 -74.01
N THR A 103 -2.50 3.53 -74.30
CA THR A 103 -3.05 4.48 -73.33
C THR A 103 -3.80 3.78 -72.20
N ILE A 104 -4.67 2.81 -72.51
CA ILE A 104 -5.40 2.08 -71.46
C ILE A 104 -4.48 1.16 -70.66
N HIS A 105 -3.49 0.52 -71.30
CA HIS A 105 -2.48 -0.29 -70.61
C HIS A 105 -1.75 0.54 -69.55
N ASP A 106 -1.28 1.73 -69.91
CA ASP A 106 -0.58 2.62 -68.98
C ASP A 106 -1.50 3.09 -67.85
N GLN A 107 -2.77 3.40 -68.15
CA GLN A 107 -3.77 3.74 -67.12
C GLN A 107 -4.04 2.59 -66.15
N ILE A 108 -4.17 1.35 -66.63
CA ILE A 108 -4.32 0.17 -65.76
C ILE A 108 -3.07 0.01 -64.89
N GLN A 109 -1.88 0.12 -65.48
CA GLN A 109 -0.63 -0.05 -64.75
C GLN A 109 -0.41 1.01 -63.67
N ASP A 110 -0.73 2.28 -63.97
CA ASP A 110 -0.70 3.35 -62.98
C ASP A 110 -1.73 3.11 -61.86
N LYS A 111 -2.92 2.60 -62.20
CA LYS A 111 -3.95 2.30 -61.20
C LYS A 111 -3.56 1.13 -60.30
N VAL A 112 -2.94 0.07 -60.83
CA VAL A 112 -2.35 -1.02 -60.04
C VAL A 112 -1.36 -0.46 -59.03
N ARG A 113 -0.42 0.39 -59.49
CA ARG A 113 0.61 0.99 -58.64
C ARG A 113 0.00 1.84 -57.52
N GLU A 114 -1.01 2.64 -57.84
CA GLU A 114 -1.75 3.47 -56.86
C GLU A 114 -2.42 2.60 -55.78
N VAL A 115 -3.14 1.55 -56.17
CA VAL A 115 -3.83 0.65 -55.24
C VAL A 115 -2.84 -0.10 -54.34
N GLU A 116 -1.74 -0.61 -54.90
CA GLU A 116 -0.68 -1.27 -54.14
C GLU A 116 -0.03 -0.32 -53.12
N GLN A 117 0.27 0.91 -53.53
CA GLN A 117 0.84 1.93 -52.66
C GLN A 117 -0.11 2.28 -51.51
N SER A 118 -1.40 2.48 -51.80
CA SER A 118 -2.42 2.77 -50.79
C SER A 118 -2.59 1.61 -49.80
N LYS A 119 -2.53 0.36 -50.29
CA LYS A 119 -2.57 -0.85 -49.44
C LYS A 119 -1.35 -0.92 -48.51
N ALA A 120 -0.14 -0.70 -49.04
CA ALA A 120 1.08 -0.70 -48.25
C ALA A 120 1.06 0.39 -47.16
N MET A 121 0.58 1.60 -47.51
CA MET A 121 0.43 2.70 -46.55
C MET A 121 -0.58 2.37 -45.44
N SER A 122 -1.72 1.76 -45.81
CA SER A 122 -2.74 1.30 -44.85
C SER A 122 -2.20 0.27 -43.84
N GLN A 123 -1.33 -0.63 -44.31
CA GLN A 123 -0.67 -1.62 -43.45
C GLN A 123 0.31 -0.94 -42.47
N GLU A 124 1.09 0.04 -42.91
CA GLU A 124 1.99 0.78 -42.03
C GLU A 124 1.22 1.58 -40.97
N PHE A 125 0.13 2.26 -41.34
CA PHE A 125 -0.75 2.89 -40.36
C PHE A 125 -1.31 1.89 -39.35
N SER A 126 -1.75 0.71 -39.82
CA SER A 126 -2.22 -0.36 -38.93
C SER A 126 -1.13 -0.79 -37.93
N ARG A 127 0.13 -0.87 -38.37
CA ARG A 127 1.28 -1.20 -37.52
C ARG A 127 1.54 -0.12 -36.47
N GLN A 128 1.47 1.16 -36.85
CA GLN A 128 1.63 2.29 -35.93
C GLN A 128 0.51 2.34 -34.88
N ILE A 129 -0.75 2.13 -35.30
CA ILE A 129 -1.90 2.02 -34.38
C ILE A 129 -1.64 0.93 -33.33
N GLN A 130 -1.21 -0.26 -33.77
CA GLN A 130 -0.92 -1.38 -32.87
C GLN A 130 0.22 -1.06 -31.89
N LYS A 131 1.27 -0.39 -32.36
CA LYS A 131 2.40 0.01 -31.52
C LYS A 131 1.95 0.97 -30.42
N ILE A 132 1.24 2.05 -30.77
CA ILE A 132 0.74 3.02 -29.78
C ILE A 132 -0.23 2.35 -28.81
N ALA A 133 -1.11 1.47 -29.29
CA ALA A 133 -2.02 0.72 -28.42
C ALA A 133 -1.28 -0.15 -27.40
N LYS A 134 -0.18 -0.81 -27.81
CA LYS A 134 0.68 -1.60 -26.93
C LYS A 134 1.39 -0.71 -25.91
N ASP A 135 1.92 0.43 -26.34
CA ASP A 135 2.60 1.39 -25.46
C ASP A 135 1.63 1.93 -24.39
N LEU A 136 0.42 2.35 -24.79
CA LEU A 136 -0.64 2.79 -23.87
C LEU A 136 -1.08 1.68 -22.90
N THR A 137 -1.23 0.44 -23.39
CA THR A 137 -1.58 -0.70 -22.52
C THR A 137 -0.49 -0.98 -21.50
N THR A 138 0.77 -0.82 -21.89
CA THR A 138 1.92 -0.96 -20.98
C THR A 138 1.90 0.13 -19.91
N ILE A 139 1.68 1.39 -20.29
CA ILE A 139 1.52 2.51 -19.35
C ILE A 139 0.36 2.23 -18.37
N LEU A 140 -0.81 1.82 -18.88
CA LEU A 140 -1.96 1.46 -18.05
C LEU A 140 -1.64 0.36 -17.03
N SER A 141 -0.88 -0.66 -17.42
CA SER A 141 -0.47 -1.73 -16.50
C SER A 141 0.45 -1.22 -15.38
N LYS A 142 1.42 -0.35 -15.71
CA LYS A 142 2.31 0.28 -14.74
C LYS A 142 1.54 1.22 -13.80
N LEU A 143 0.57 1.98 -14.31
CA LEU A 143 -0.32 2.82 -13.49
C LEU A 143 -1.20 2.02 -12.52
N ARG A 144 -1.47 0.74 -12.79
CA ARG A 144 -2.25 -0.14 -11.90
C ARG A 144 -1.40 -0.86 -10.86
N ALA A 145 -0.09 -0.88 -11.02
CA ALA A 145 0.80 -1.58 -10.10
C ALA A 145 0.82 -0.88 -8.72
N LYS A 146 0.76 -1.67 -7.64
CA LYS A 146 0.99 -1.16 -6.28
C LYS A 146 2.47 -0.87 -6.07
N THR A 147 2.78 0.05 -5.18
CA THR A 147 4.15 0.41 -4.79
C THR A 147 4.40 0.09 -3.31
N ASP A 148 5.65 -0.11 -2.94
CA ASP A 148 6.16 -0.12 -1.57
C ASP A 148 7.08 1.09 -1.30
N ASN A 149 7.42 1.87 -2.34
CA ASN A 149 8.24 3.07 -2.23
C ASN A 149 7.50 4.26 -2.84
N LEU A 150 7.06 5.19 -1.97
CA LEU A 150 6.29 6.35 -2.41
C LEU A 150 7.15 7.35 -3.21
N GLN A 151 8.41 7.53 -2.84
CA GLN A 151 9.31 8.44 -3.56
C GLN A 151 9.59 7.93 -4.96
N GLN A 152 9.92 6.63 -5.08
CA GLN A 152 10.10 6.00 -6.39
C GLN A 152 8.83 6.06 -7.22
N ALA A 153 7.66 5.79 -6.62
CA ALA A 153 6.39 5.86 -7.34
C ALA A 153 6.05 7.27 -7.86
N LYS A 154 6.44 8.34 -7.15
CA LYS A 154 6.29 9.72 -7.64
C LYS A 154 7.21 10.01 -8.83
N ILE A 155 8.44 9.50 -8.81
CA ILE A 155 9.39 9.60 -9.94
C ILE A 155 8.84 8.83 -11.14
N ASP A 156 8.43 7.58 -10.94
CA ASP A 156 7.86 6.74 -11.98
C ASP A 156 6.58 7.36 -12.56
N GLN A 157 5.72 7.95 -11.73
CA GLN A 157 4.53 8.66 -12.18
C GLN A 157 4.86 9.82 -13.12
N LYS A 158 5.95 10.55 -12.86
CA LYS A 158 6.42 11.62 -13.75
C LYS A 158 6.87 11.06 -15.10
N VAL A 159 7.69 10.00 -15.08
CA VAL A 159 8.16 9.32 -16.30
C VAL A 159 6.99 8.78 -17.12
N LEU A 160 5.99 8.18 -16.47
CA LEU A 160 4.78 7.70 -17.14
C LEU A 160 3.96 8.83 -17.78
N GLY A 161 3.96 10.02 -17.17
CA GLY A 161 3.36 11.22 -17.77
C GLY A 161 4.08 11.61 -19.06
N GLU A 162 5.41 11.64 -19.05
CA GLU A 162 6.23 11.94 -20.24
C GLU A 162 6.05 10.87 -21.35
N GLU A 163 5.99 9.58 -20.99
CA GLU A 163 5.68 8.48 -21.92
C GLU A 163 4.28 8.65 -22.54
N LEU A 164 3.29 9.09 -21.75
CA LEU A 164 1.91 9.30 -22.19
C LEU A 164 1.80 10.50 -23.14
N ASP A 165 2.46 11.61 -22.82
CA ASP A 165 2.56 12.79 -23.71
C ASP A 165 3.23 12.43 -25.03
N GLY A 166 4.29 11.61 -24.99
CA GLY A 166 4.93 11.06 -26.18
C GLY A 166 4.02 10.16 -27.03
N CYS A 167 3.09 9.43 -26.40
CA CYS A 167 2.05 8.69 -27.11
C CYS A 167 1.02 9.63 -27.74
N ASN A 168 0.63 10.70 -27.04
CA ASN A 168 -0.31 11.69 -27.55
C ASN A 168 0.21 12.37 -28.82
N LEU A 169 1.47 12.80 -28.83
CA LEU A 169 2.08 13.43 -30.02
C LEU A 169 2.03 12.51 -31.24
N LYS A 170 2.49 11.26 -31.08
CA LYS A 170 2.44 10.24 -32.15
C LYS A 170 1.02 9.95 -32.60
N LEU A 171 0.06 9.94 -31.67
CA LEU A 171 -1.34 9.69 -31.98
C LEU A 171 -1.97 10.83 -32.80
N MET A 172 -1.65 12.09 -32.48
CA MET A 172 -2.13 13.26 -33.23
C MET A 172 -1.53 13.31 -34.64
N GLU A 173 -0.24 13.00 -34.78
CA GLU A 173 0.41 12.89 -36.09
C GLU A 173 -0.22 11.77 -36.93
N LEU A 174 -0.47 10.61 -36.32
CA LEU A 174 -1.11 9.47 -36.96
C LEU A 174 -2.56 9.76 -37.37
N ASP A 175 -3.35 10.43 -36.52
CA ASP A 175 -4.71 10.83 -36.85
C ASP A 175 -4.72 11.75 -38.07
N ALA A 176 -3.91 12.81 -38.06
CA ALA A 176 -3.81 13.74 -39.20
C ALA A 176 -3.41 13.02 -40.50
N ALA A 177 -2.43 12.12 -40.43
CA ALA A 177 -2.00 11.33 -41.59
C ALA A 177 -3.11 10.39 -42.09
N VAL A 178 -3.85 9.74 -41.19
CA VAL A 178 -4.96 8.84 -41.52
C VAL A 178 -6.17 9.61 -42.07
N GLN A 179 -6.47 10.82 -41.56
CA GLN A 179 -7.53 11.68 -42.13
C GLN A 179 -7.20 12.04 -43.58
N LYS A 180 -5.99 12.56 -43.83
CA LYS A 180 -5.52 12.88 -45.19
C LYS A 180 -5.54 11.67 -46.12
N PHE A 181 -5.12 10.50 -45.63
CA PHE A 181 -5.19 9.25 -46.38
C PHE A 181 -6.64 8.85 -46.68
N SER A 182 -7.56 9.06 -45.75
CA SER A 182 -8.98 8.69 -45.88
C SER A 182 -9.73 9.55 -46.90
N GLU A 183 -9.34 10.81 -47.08
CA GLU A 183 -9.86 11.68 -48.13
C GLU A 183 -9.55 11.13 -49.53
N GLN A 184 -8.37 10.54 -49.70
CA GLN A 184 -7.91 9.97 -50.97
C GLN A 184 -8.34 8.51 -51.16
N ASN A 185 -8.45 7.74 -50.06
CA ASN A 185 -8.66 6.30 -50.07
C ASN A 185 -9.78 5.88 -49.11
N GLY A 186 -11.02 6.21 -49.46
CA GLY A 186 -12.17 6.05 -48.56
C GLY A 186 -12.41 4.63 -48.03
N GLN A 187 -12.15 3.58 -48.84
CA GLN A 187 -12.36 2.19 -48.43
C GLN A 187 -11.35 1.72 -47.36
N LEU A 188 -10.05 2.07 -47.49
CA LEU A 188 -9.01 1.71 -46.52
C LEU A 188 -8.93 2.68 -45.34
N GLY A 189 -9.22 3.96 -45.58
CA GLY A 189 -9.09 5.02 -44.59
C GLY A 189 -10.14 4.98 -43.50
N LYS A 190 -11.43 4.78 -43.84
CA LYS A 190 -12.53 4.76 -42.84
C LYS A 190 -12.31 3.74 -41.70
N PRO A 191 -11.90 2.48 -41.97
CA PRO A 191 -11.55 1.54 -40.90
C PRO A 191 -10.38 2.00 -40.04
N LEU A 192 -9.36 2.62 -40.62
CA LEU A 192 -8.20 3.16 -39.89
C LEU A 192 -8.63 4.33 -39.00
N ALA A 193 -9.38 5.30 -39.51
CA ALA A 193 -9.90 6.43 -38.74
C ALA A 193 -10.72 5.95 -37.54
N LYS A 194 -11.57 4.92 -37.72
CA LYS A 194 -12.31 4.30 -36.61
C LYS A 194 -11.38 3.68 -35.56
N LYS A 195 -10.30 3.02 -35.98
CA LYS A 195 -9.30 2.44 -35.05
C LYS A 195 -8.54 3.54 -34.29
N VAL A 196 -8.17 4.64 -34.97
CA VAL A 196 -7.54 5.80 -34.33
C VAL A 196 -8.49 6.45 -33.32
N GLY A 197 -9.79 6.58 -33.64
CA GLY A 197 -10.79 7.06 -32.68
C GLY A 197 -10.86 6.22 -31.39
N LYS A 198 -10.83 4.88 -31.51
CA LYS A 198 -10.73 3.99 -30.33
C LYS A 198 -9.43 4.19 -29.55
N LEU A 199 -8.34 4.46 -30.25
CA LEU A 199 -7.03 4.70 -29.64
C LEU A 199 -7.01 6.04 -28.87
N MET A 200 -7.70 7.07 -29.37
CA MET A 200 -7.94 8.32 -28.63
C MET A 200 -8.74 8.09 -27.34
N GLU A 201 -9.78 7.25 -27.39
CA GLU A 201 -10.56 6.90 -26.20
C GLU A 201 -9.69 6.18 -25.15
N LEU A 202 -8.85 5.22 -25.58
CA LEU A 202 -7.91 4.53 -24.71
C LEU A 202 -6.89 5.50 -24.09
N HIS A 203 -6.36 6.42 -24.88
CA HIS A 203 -5.45 7.46 -24.41
C HIS A 203 -6.13 8.33 -23.34
N GLN A 204 -7.36 8.79 -23.58
CA GLN A 204 -8.11 9.59 -22.61
C GLN A 204 -8.40 8.83 -21.31
N GLN A 205 -8.72 7.54 -21.40
CA GLN A 205 -8.86 6.68 -20.23
C GLN A 205 -7.54 6.58 -19.44
N THR A 206 -6.42 6.49 -20.15
CA THR A 206 -5.08 6.42 -19.55
C THR A 206 -4.71 7.70 -18.82
N ILE A 207 -5.03 8.87 -19.39
CA ILE A 207 -4.88 10.18 -18.73
C ILE A 207 -5.65 10.20 -17.41
N ARG A 208 -6.95 9.89 -17.44
CA ARG A 208 -7.79 9.90 -16.22
C ARG A 208 -7.24 8.96 -15.14
N GLN A 209 -6.71 7.81 -15.55
CA GLN A 209 -6.10 6.87 -14.62
C GLN A 209 -4.77 7.40 -14.04
N ALA A 210 -3.95 8.08 -14.85
CA ALA A 210 -2.72 8.73 -14.40
C ALA A 210 -3.01 9.86 -13.41
N GLU A 211 -3.98 10.73 -13.69
CA GLU A 211 -4.41 11.82 -12.81
C GLU A 211 -4.96 11.28 -11.47
N ASN A 212 -5.81 10.24 -11.52
CA ASN A 212 -6.34 9.60 -10.33
C ASN A 212 -5.23 8.97 -9.47
N ARG A 213 -4.24 8.35 -10.09
CA ARG A 213 -3.08 7.80 -9.37
C ARG A 213 -2.25 8.92 -8.76
N LEU A 214 -1.99 10.02 -9.48
CA LEU A 214 -1.21 11.15 -8.97
C LEU A 214 -1.86 11.80 -7.74
N SER A 215 -3.19 11.98 -7.75
CA SER A 215 -3.91 12.53 -6.59
C SER A 215 -3.83 11.60 -5.38
N LYS A 216 -4.01 10.29 -5.59
CA LYS A 216 -3.83 9.27 -4.53
C LYS A 216 -2.41 9.22 -3.99
N LEU A 217 -1.38 9.27 -4.86
CA LEU A 217 0.02 9.30 -4.42
C LEU A 217 0.34 10.55 -3.60
N SER A 218 -0.30 11.67 -3.89
CA SER A 218 -0.18 12.88 -3.09
C SER A 218 -0.80 12.69 -1.70
N GLN A 219 -2.00 12.11 -1.61
CA GLN A 219 -2.67 11.80 -0.33
C GLN A 219 -1.97 10.69 0.47
N ALA A 220 -1.34 9.74 -0.20
CA ALA A 220 -0.62 8.67 0.49
C ALA A 220 0.55 9.19 1.32
N ALA A 221 1.15 10.31 0.93
CA ALA A 221 2.25 10.90 1.71
C ALA A 221 1.77 11.30 3.12
N SER A 222 0.67 12.02 3.22
CA SER A 222 0.12 12.46 4.52
C SER A 222 -0.37 11.27 5.34
N HIS A 223 -1.02 10.29 4.72
CA HIS A 223 -1.46 9.08 5.43
C HIS A 223 -0.30 8.24 5.96
N LEU A 224 0.83 8.16 5.25
CA LEU A 224 2.02 7.47 5.74
C LEU A 224 2.71 8.24 6.87
N GLU A 225 2.71 9.57 6.83
CA GLU A 225 3.24 10.42 7.90
C GLU A 225 2.41 10.23 9.18
N GLU A 226 1.09 10.36 9.11
CA GLU A 226 0.17 10.12 10.22
C GLU A 226 0.30 8.69 10.78
N TYR A 227 0.41 7.68 9.89
CA TYR A 227 0.68 6.30 10.31
C TYR A 227 2.00 6.18 11.08
N THR A 228 3.05 6.87 10.63
CA THR A 228 4.38 6.83 11.25
C THR A 228 4.37 7.51 12.62
N GLU A 229 3.68 8.63 12.77
CA GLU A 229 3.52 9.32 14.07
C GLU A 229 2.83 8.41 15.10
N MET A 230 1.74 7.75 14.71
CA MET A 230 1.04 6.79 15.58
C MET A 230 1.92 5.57 15.91
N LEU A 231 2.66 5.07 14.93
CA LEU A 231 3.62 3.98 15.12
C LEU A 231 4.70 4.34 16.15
N GLU A 232 5.31 5.52 16.01
CA GLU A 232 6.34 6.01 16.93
C GLU A 232 5.82 6.17 18.35
N PHE A 233 4.61 6.71 18.51
CA PHE A 233 3.95 6.82 19.81
C PHE A 233 3.80 5.45 20.49
N ILE A 234 3.24 4.47 19.78
CA ILE A 234 2.98 3.13 20.33
C ILE A 234 4.31 2.43 20.66
N LEU A 235 5.31 2.49 19.77
CA LEU A 235 6.62 1.88 20.02
C LEU A 235 7.30 2.48 21.27
N LYS A 236 7.25 3.81 21.42
CA LYS A 236 7.80 4.50 22.59
C LYS A 236 7.08 4.10 23.87
N TRP A 237 5.76 3.96 23.83
CA TRP A 237 5.00 3.45 24.98
C TRP A 237 5.38 2.00 25.30
N ILE A 238 5.48 1.12 24.30
CA ILE A 238 5.87 -0.29 24.48
C ILE A 238 7.26 -0.38 25.13
N GLU A 239 8.22 0.43 24.69
CA GLU A 239 9.57 0.48 25.29
C GLU A 239 9.51 0.87 26.77
N LYS A 240 8.82 1.96 27.10
CA LYS A 240 8.61 2.40 28.49
C LYS A 240 7.92 1.32 29.33
N ALA A 241 6.86 0.72 28.81
CA ALA A 241 6.07 -0.32 29.47
C ALA A 241 6.90 -1.57 29.76
N LYS A 242 7.75 -1.99 28.81
CA LYS A 242 8.71 -3.09 29.03
C LYS A 242 9.69 -2.78 30.14
N VAL A 243 10.28 -1.58 30.16
CA VAL A 243 11.20 -1.16 31.23
C VAL A 243 10.48 -1.18 32.58
N LEU A 244 9.25 -0.67 32.65
CA LEU A 244 8.43 -0.67 33.86
C LEU A 244 8.14 -2.09 34.37
N VAL A 245 7.65 -2.98 33.49
CA VAL A 245 7.27 -4.35 33.84
C VAL A 245 8.47 -5.19 34.29
N HIS A 246 9.66 -4.96 33.75
CA HIS A 246 10.88 -5.67 34.14
C HIS A 246 11.63 -4.98 35.30
N GLY A 247 11.29 -3.74 35.65
CA GLY A 247 11.91 -3.01 36.75
C GLY A 247 11.65 -3.68 38.10
N LYS A 248 12.61 -3.61 39.02
CA LYS A 248 12.44 -4.14 40.39
C LYS A 248 11.53 -3.22 41.22
N ILE A 249 10.63 -3.80 42.03
CA ILE A 249 9.81 -3.04 42.98
C ILE A 249 10.64 -2.70 44.22
N ALA A 250 10.59 -1.43 44.65
CA ALA A 250 11.15 -1.00 45.92
C ALA A 250 10.10 -1.14 47.03
N TRP A 251 10.33 -2.08 47.97
CA TRP A 251 9.39 -2.43 49.02
C TRP A 251 9.61 -1.70 50.36
N ASN A 252 10.46 -0.66 50.39
CA ASN A 252 11.01 -0.18 51.68
C ASN A 252 10.02 0.60 52.55
N SER A 253 9.03 1.25 51.94
CA SER A 253 8.03 2.04 52.67
C SER A 253 6.72 2.16 51.89
N ALA A 254 5.64 2.51 52.60
CA ALA A 254 4.33 2.74 51.99
C ALA A 254 4.37 3.90 50.99
N ASN A 255 5.18 4.93 51.25
CA ASN A 255 5.34 6.07 50.34
C ASN A 255 6.03 5.65 49.04
N GLN A 256 7.10 4.85 49.11
CA GLN A 256 7.78 4.36 47.90
C GLN A 256 6.88 3.47 47.05
N LEU A 257 6.12 2.57 47.69
CA LEU A 257 5.14 1.73 46.99
C LEU A 257 4.03 2.58 46.34
N ARG A 258 3.60 3.66 47.00
CA ARG A 258 2.63 4.60 46.44
C ARG A 258 3.18 5.37 45.24
N GLU A 259 4.44 5.82 45.27
CA GLU A 259 5.08 6.48 44.13
C GLU A 259 5.17 5.53 42.93
N GLN A 260 5.58 4.29 43.16
CA GLN A 260 5.59 3.25 42.13
C GLN A 260 4.19 2.97 41.58
N TYR A 261 3.17 2.92 42.44
CA TYR A 261 1.76 2.79 42.03
C TYR A 261 1.34 3.94 41.10
N ILE A 262 1.64 5.20 41.44
CA ILE A 262 1.31 6.35 40.60
C ILE A 262 1.97 6.21 39.23
N PHE A 263 3.23 5.79 39.17
CA PHE A 263 3.92 5.61 37.89
C PHE A 263 3.28 4.52 37.01
N HIS A 264 2.84 3.40 37.60
CA HIS A 264 2.11 2.36 36.88
C HIS A 264 0.72 2.83 36.43
N GLN A 265 0.05 3.64 37.25
CA GLN A 265 -1.24 4.23 36.90
C GLN A 265 -1.10 5.19 35.70
N THR A 266 -0.14 6.12 35.74
CA THR A 266 0.11 7.05 34.63
C THR A 266 0.46 6.30 33.34
N MET A 267 1.22 5.20 33.40
CA MET A 267 1.48 4.38 32.21
C MET A 267 0.22 3.74 31.62
N LEU A 268 -0.76 3.37 32.45
CA LEU A 268 -2.06 2.87 31.96
C LEU A 268 -2.90 4.00 31.34
N GLU A 269 -2.89 5.18 31.94
CA GLU A 269 -3.58 6.37 31.39
C GLU A 269 -3.01 6.73 30.02
N GLU A 270 -1.67 6.75 29.85
CA GLU A 270 -1.01 6.93 28.53
C GLU A 270 -1.42 5.86 27.51
N SER A 271 -1.81 4.65 27.96
CA SER A 271 -2.17 3.54 27.08
C SER A 271 -3.60 3.61 26.52
N GLU A 272 -4.45 4.50 27.05
CA GLU A 272 -5.85 4.62 26.63
C GLU A 272 -5.99 5.09 25.17
N GLU A 273 -5.00 5.82 24.66
CA GLU A 273 -4.96 6.29 23.28
C GLU A 273 -4.53 5.20 22.28
N ILE A 274 -3.90 4.11 22.74
CA ILE A 274 -3.33 3.07 21.86
C ILE A 274 -4.41 2.37 21.01
N PRO A 275 -5.54 1.90 21.55
CA PRO A 275 -6.58 1.27 20.73
C PRO A 275 -7.12 2.19 19.64
N SER A 276 -7.34 3.47 19.97
CA SER A 276 -7.78 4.48 19.01
C SER A 276 -6.74 4.71 17.91
N ASN A 277 -5.45 4.80 18.28
CA ASN A 277 -4.37 4.95 17.32
C ASN A 277 -4.24 3.72 16.41
N LEU A 278 -4.38 2.50 16.95
CA LEU A 278 -4.36 1.27 16.14
C LEU A 278 -5.52 1.22 15.15
N GLU A 279 -6.72 1.63 15.55
CA GLU A 279 -7.89 1.72 14.66
C GLU A 279 -7.66 2.77 13.56
N ALA A 280 -7.19 3.97 13.93
CA ALA A 280 -6.83 5.00 12.97
C ALA A 280 -5.73 4.55 12.00
N MET A 281 -4.71 3.81 12.46
CA MET A 281 -3.70 3.20 11.60
C MET A 281 -4.32 2.24 10.58
N ILE A 282 -5.29 1.41 10.98
CA ILE A 282 -6.03 0.52 10.07
C ILE A 282 -6.78 1.33 9.00
N GLU A 283 -7.44 2.43 9.38
CA GLU A 283 -8.11 3.32 8.44
C GLU A 283 -7.13 3.93 7.42
N LYS A 284 -5.96 4.40 7.86
CA LYS A 284 -4.91 4.89 6.94
C LYS A 284 -4.45 3.79 5.98
N LEU A 285 -4.27 2.56 6.46
CA LEU A 285 -3.91 1.43 5.61
C LEU A 285 -5.00 1.13 4.57
N GLN A 286 -6.28 1.27 4.90
CA GLN A 286 -7.38 1.10 3.95
C GLN A 286 -7.33 2.18 2.85
N CYS A 287 -7.07 3.44 3.20
CA CYS A 287 -6.88 4.53 2.22
C CYS A 287 -5.69 4.24 1.29
N LEU A 288 -4.60 3.69 1.82
CA LEU A 288 -3.38 3.38 1.09
C LEU A 288 -3.48 2.13 0.19
N ALA A 289 -4.35 1.17 0.52
CA ALA A 289 -4.38 -0.16 -0.09
C ALA A 289 -4.54 -0.19 -1.63
N SER A 290 -5.12 0.87 -2.20
CA SER A 290 -5.34 1.00 -3.65
C SER A 290 -4.07 1.31 -4.45
N ILE A 291 -3.05 1.89 -3.81
CA ILE A 291 -1.80 2.31 -4.48
C ILE A 291 -0.55 1.78 -3.80
N TYR A 292 -0.63 1.41 -2.52
CA TYR A 292 0.49 0.98 -1.69
C TYR A 292 0.31 -0.47 -1.23
N SER A 293 1.41 -1.18 -1.05
CA SER A 293 1.42 -2.55 -0.51
C SER A 293 1.38 -2.49 1.01
N THR A 294 0.22 -2.79 1.60
CA THR A 294 -0.06 -2.56 3.02
C THR A 294 0.04 -3.81 3.88
N GLU A 295 0.29 -4.98 3.28
CA GLU A 295 0.19 -6.28 3.95
C GLU A 295 1.12 -6.41 5.16
N LYS A 296 2.38 -5.98 5.01
CA LYS A 296 3.36 -5.99 6.10
C LYS A 296 3.01 -5.00 7.23
N MET A 297 2.45 -3.86 6.86
CA MET A 297 2.04 -2.83 7.83
C MET A 297 0.81 -3.28 8.61
N SER A 298 -0.16 -3.92 7.96
CA SER A 298 -1.31 -4.53 8.64
C SER A 298 -0.87 -5.58 9.67
N GLN A 299 0.12 -6.40 9.33
CA GLN A 299 0.70 -7.36 10.28
C GLN A 299 1.38 -6.65 11.46
N GLN A 300 2.15 -5.57 11.18
CA GLN A 300 2.78 -4.77 12.23
C GLN A 300 1.74 -4.18 13.20
N VAL A 301 0.63 -3.63 12.70
CA VAL A 301 -0.46 -3.11 13.54
C VAL A 301 -1.05 -4.20 14.43
N ALA A 302 -1.26 -5.40 13.88
CA ALA A 302 -1.75 -6.55 14.66
C ALA A 302 -0.77 -6.98 15.76
N ASP A 303 0.53 -7.02 15.45
CA ASP A 303 1.57 -7.38 16.41
C ASP A 303 1.71 -6.33 17.53
N LEU A 304 1.66 -5.03 17.18
CA LEU A 304 1.63 -3.93 18.15
C LEU A 304 0.40 -3.98 19.05
N GLY A 305 -0.77 -4.28 18.48
CA GLY A 305 -2.01 -4.43 19.25
C GLY A 305 -1.92 -5.56 20.27
N ARG A 306 -1.38 -6.72 19.87
CA ARG A 306 -1.17 -7.84 20.80
C ARG A 306 -0.16 -7.50 21.90
N GLU A 307 1.01 -6.99 21.52
CA GLU A 307 2.09 -6.69 22.47
C GLU A 307 1.69 -5.59 23.48
N SER A 308 1.04 -4.53 23.00
CA SER A 308 0.57 -3.45 23.87
C SER A 308 -0.49 -3.94 24.87
N GLU A 309 -1.40 -4.81 24.44
CA GLU A 309 -2.41 -5.38 25.31
C GLU A 309 -1.81 -6.30 26.38
N GLU A 310 -0.88 -7.18 26.00
CA GLU A 310 -0.17 -8.05 26.95
C GLU A 310 0.57 -7.25 28.03
N LEU A 311 1.25 -6.18 27.64
CA LEU A 311 1.91 -5.26 28.56
C LEU A 311 0.91 -4.54 29.46
N ARG A 312 -0.20 -4.04 28.89
CA ARG A 312 -1.25 -3.34 29.64
C ARG A 312 -1.86 -4.24 30.72
N GLN A 313 -2.16 -5.49 30.40
CA GLN A 313 -2.67 -6.47 31.37
C GLN A 313 -1.64 -6.77 32.46
N THR A 314 -0.36 -6.91 32.09
CA THR A 314 0.72 -7.13 33.06
C THR A 314 0.88 -5.95 34.02
N ILE A 315 0.85 -4.71 33.50
CA ILE A 315 0.90 -3.48 34.30
C ILE A 315 -0.31 -3.41 35.23
N LYS A 316 -1.52 -3.74 34.75
CA LYS A 316 -2.76 -3.72 35.55
C LYS A 316 -2.69 -4.69 36.74
N ILE A 317 -2.21 -5.91 36.52
CA ILE A 317 -2.00 -6.90 37.59
C ILE A 317 -0.98 -6.38 38.60
N ARG A 318 0.16 -5.85 38.12
CA ARG A 318 1.22 -5.32 38.97
C ARG A 318 0.76 -4.09 39.77
N LEU A 319 -0.05 -3.22 39.18
CA LEU A 319 -0.66 -2.06 39.83
C LEU A 319 -1.56 -2.48 40.99
N GLN A 320 -2.42 -3.49 40.79
CA GLN A 320 -3.28 -4.02 41.85
C GLN A 320 -2.44 -4.57 43.01
N ASN A 321 -1.41 -5.36 42.71
CA ASN A 321 -0.48 -5.89 43.72
C ASN A 321 0.23 -4.77 44.50
N LEU A 322 0.67 -3.71 43.82
CA LEU A 322 1.30 -2.55 44.45
C LEU A 322 0.33 -1.78 45.35
N GLN A 323 -0.92 -1.60 44.93
CA GLN A 323 -1.96 -0.94 45.72
C GLN A 323 -2.21 -1.68 47.04
N ASP A 324 -2.36 -2.99 46.92
CA ASP A 324 -2.61 -3.90 48.04
C ASP A 324 -1.42 -3.95 49.00
N ALA A 325 -0.20 -4.03 48.48
CA ALA A 325 1.01 -3.99 49.29
C ALA A 325 1.25 -2.63 49.96
N ALA A 326 0.99 -1.51 49.27
CA ALA A 326 1.10 -0.17 49.85
C ALA A 326 0.13 0.02 51.02
N LYS A 327 -1.10 -0.51 50.90
CA LYS A 327 -2.11 -0.48 51.95
C LYS A 327 -1.67 -1.25 53.20
N ASP A 328 -1.13 -2.44 53.01
CA ASP A 328 -0.68 -3.27 54.14
C ASP A 328 0.62 -2.75 54.76
N MET A 329 1.55 -2.25 53.94
CA MET A 329 2.75 -1.55 54.42
C MET A 329 2.39 -0.34 55.27
N LYS A 330 1.41 0.47 54.84
CA LYS A 330 0.96 1.64 55.61
C LYS A 330 0.38 1.26 56.97
N LYS A 331 -0.38 0.16 57.05
CA LYS A 331 -0.90 -0.36 58.32
C LYS A 331 0.26 -0.80 59.23
N PHE A 332 1.21 -1.55 58.67
CA PHE A 332 2.39 -1.99 59.41
C PHE A 332 3.22 -0.82 59.95
N GLU A 333 3.51 0.20 59.12
CA GLU A 333 4.21 1.42 59.55
C GLU A 333 3.46 2.16 60.66
N THR A 334 2.12 2.20 60.58
CA THR A 334 1.27 2.85 61.60
C THR A 334 1.35 2.11 62.93
N GLU A 335 1.17 0.78 62.93
CA GLU A 335 1.26 -0.01 64.15
C GLU A 335 2.67 -0.03 64.73
N LEU A 336 3.70 -0.04 63.88
CA LEU A 336 5.09 0.04 64.30
C LEU A 336 5.38 1.37 65.02
N LYS A 337 4.89 2.49 64.45
CA LYS A 337 4.97 3.81 65.08
C LYS A 337 4.19 3.88 66.39
N ASN A 338 3.00 3.28 66.45
CA ASN A 338 2.19 3.20 67.67
C ASN A 338 2.93 2.44 68.79
N LEU A 339 3.61 1.34 68.45
CA LEU A 339 4.43 0.57 69.39
C LEU A 339 5.63 1.39 69.84
N GLN A 340 6.35 2.03 68.92
CA GLN A 340 7.52 2.87 69.24
C GLN A 340 7.15 3.99 70.22
N VAL A 341 6.11 4.77 69.94
CA VAL A 341 5.66 5.87 70.81
C VAL A 341 5.26 5.34 72.20
N ALA A 342 4.56 4.21 72.25
CA ALA A 342 4.16 3.60 73.52
C ALA A 342 5.37 3.11 74.33
N LEU A 343 6.38 2.57 73.65
CA LEU A 343 7.61 2.09 74.26
C LEU A 343 8.47 3.24 74.79
N GLU A 344 8.60 4.32 74.02
CA GLU A 344 9.30 5.55 74.44
C GLU A 344 8.60 6.16 75.67
N GLN A 345 7.26 6.26 75.67
CA GLN A 345 6.49 6.70 76.83
C GLN A 345 6.75 5.80 78.05
N ALA A 346 6.65 4.49 77.88
CA ALA A 346 6.88 3.52 78.96
C ALA A 346 8.34 3.58 79.49
N GLN A 347 9.32 3.83 78.62
CA GLN A 347 10.72 4.01 78.99
C GLN A 347 10.94 5.31 79.75
N THR A 348 10.35 6.43 79.33
CA THR A 348 10.46 7.71 80.05
C THR A 348 9.83 7.63 81.45
N THR A 349 8.67 6.98 81.59
CA THR A 349 8.05 6.71 82.90
C THR A 349 8.96 5.87 83.79
N LEU A 350 9.68 4.89 83.22
CA LEU A 350 10.62 4.02 83.95
C LEU A 350 11.90 4.77 84.40
N THR A 351 12.47 5.62 83.54
CA THR A 351 13.75 6.32 83.79
C THR A 351 13.58 7.69 84.45
N SER A 352 12.36 8.08 84.83
CA SER A 352 12.12 9.39 85.44
C SER A 352 12.91 9.55 86.75
N PRO A 353 13.84 10.52 86.84
CA PRO A 353 14.67 10.76 88.02
C PRO A 353 13.87 11.34 89.20
N GLU A 354 12.66 11.85 88.94
CA GLU A 354 11.75 12.41 89.93
C GLU A 354 11.18 11.34 90.86
N VAL A 355 11.09 10.08 90.39
CA VAL A 355 10.55 8.95 91.15
C VAL A 355 11.37 8.67 92.41
N GLY A 356 12.68 8.90 92.37
CA GLY A 356 13.57 8.74 93.53
C GLY A 356 13.33 9.75 94.67
N ARG A 357 12.58 10.83 94.40
CA ARG A 357 12.25 11.90 95.37
C ARG A 357 10.84 11.77 95.97
N LEU A 358 10.02 10.84 95.46
CA LEU A 358 8.66 10.59 95.91
C LEU A 358 8.60 9.70 97.15
N SER A 359 7.49 9.76 97.89
CA SER A 359 7.25 8.84 99.02
C SER A 359 7.05 7.39 98.53
N LEU A 360 7.26 6.40 99.41
CA LEU A 360 7.11 4.98 99.05
C LEU A 360 5.71 4.65 98.49
N LYS A 361 4.66 5.33 98.95
CA LYS A 361 3.28 5.17 98.47
C LYS A 361 3.11 5.70 97.05
N GLU A 362 3.66 6.88 96.78
CA GLU A 362 3.64 7.51 95.45
C GLU A 362 4.53 6.75 94.46
N GLN A 363 5.68 6.24 94.90
CA GLN A 363 6.51 5.33 94.12
C GLN A 363 5.74 4.08 93.72
N LEU A 364 4.98 3.45 94.64
CA LEU A 364 4.21 2.25 94.34
C LEU A 364 3.08 2.53 93.34
N LEU A 365 2.36 3.65 93.49
CA LEU A 365 1.35 4.10 92.51
C LEU A 365 1.98 4.37 91.14
N HIS A 366 3.13 5.04 91.09
CA HIS A 366 3.89 5.27 89.84
C HIS A 366 4.29 3.96 89.17
N ARG A 367 4.72 2.95 89.95
CA ARG A 367 5.06 1.62 89.42
C ARG A 367 3.84 0.82 88.98
N GLN A 368 2.71 0.96 89.65
CA GLN A 368 1.46 0.33 89.23
C GLN A 368 0.95 0.93 87.91
N HIS A 369 1.08 2.25 87.76
CA HIS A 369 0.81 2.93 86.50
C HIS A 369 1.72 2.41 85.37
N LEU A 370 3.03 2.30 85.62
CA LEU A 370 3.99 1.73 84.67
C LEU A 370 3.61 0.29 84.27
N LEU A 371 3.18 -0.56 85.21
CA LEU A 371 2.74 -1.93 84.90
C LEU A 371 1.49 -1.93 84.00
N SER A 372 0.54 -1.03 84.24
CA SER A 372 -0.61 -0.83 83.34
C SER A 372 -0.18 -0.36 81.94
N GLU A 373 0.80 0.53 81.84
CA GLU A 373 1.40 0.92 80.56
C GLU A 373 2.05 -0.29 79.85
N MET A 374 2.80 -1.14 80.57
CA MET A 374 3.40 -2.35 80.01
C MET A 374 2.37 -3.38 79.55
N GLU A 375 1.27 -3.55 80.28
CA GLU A 375 0.17 -4.44 79.85
C GLU A 375 -0.49 -3.95 78.56
N SER A 376 -0.56 -2.64 78.37
CA SER A 376 -1.05 -2.02 77.12
C SER A 376 -0.12 -2.23 75.92
N LEU A 377 1.16 -2.59 76.13
CA LEU A 377 2.11 -2.90 75.05
C LEU A 377 1.84 -4.25 74.39
N LYS A 378 1.32 -5.25 75.14
CA LYS A 378 1.04 -6.60 74.62
C LYS A 378 0.14 -6.62 73.37
N PRO A 379 -1.05 -5.98 73.37
CA PRO A 379 -1.89 -5.94 72.17
C PRO A 379 -1.24 -5.18 71.01
N LYS A 380 -0.40 -4.16 71.28
CA LYS A 380 0.34 -3.42 70.25
C LYS A 380 1.44 -4.25 69.60
N VAL A 381 2.20 -5.01 70.39
CA VAL A 381 3.18 -6.00 69.89
C VAL A 381 2.49 -7.04 69.01
N HIS A 382 1.34 -7.56 69.46
CA HIS A 382 0.57 -8.52 68.67
C HIS A 382 0.03 -7.92 67.36
N ALA A 383 -0.44 -6.67 67.39
CA ALA A 383 -0.89 -5.96 66.18
C ALA A 383 0.26 -5.80 65.16
N VAL A 384 1.46 -5.43 65.60
CA VAL A 384 2.65 -5.34 64.74
C VAL A 384 2.99 -6.71 64.13
N GLN A 385 2.91 -7.79 64.90
CA GLN A 385 3.15 -9.16 64.39
C GLN A 385 2.13 -9.58 63.34
N ILE A 386 0.84 -9.31 63.57
CA ILE A 386 -0.22 -9.58 62.59
C ILE A 386 0.06 -8.79 61.31
N CYS A 387 0.31 -7.48 61.41
CA CYS A 387 0.60 -6.64 60.27
C CYS A 387 1.85 -7.11 59.51
N GLN A 388 2.91 -7.51 60.21
CA GLN A 388 4.14 -8.03 59.60
C GLN A 388 3.88 -9.32 58.82
N SER A 389 3.12 -10.27 59.39
CA SER A 389 2.77 -11.53 58.73
C SER A 389 1.83 -11.36 57.53
N ALA A 390 1.06 -10.27 57.50
CA ALA A 390 0.12 -9.94 56.44
C ALA A 390 0.75 -9.14 55.28
N LEU A 391 2.05 -8.79 55.35
CA LEU A 391 2.72 -8.05 54.29
C LEU A 391 2.80 -8.89 53.01
N ARG A 392 2.22 -8.38 51.93
CA ARG A 392 2.32 -8.96 50.58
C ARG A 392 3.63 -8.56 49.90
N ILE A 393 4.76 -8.91 50.50
CA ILE A 393 6.09 -8.67 49.94
C ILE A 393 6.84 -10.01 49.80
N PRO A 394 7.78 -10.15 48.85
CA PRO A 394 8.54 -11.39 48.67
C PRO A 394 9.33 -11.78 49.92
N ASP A 395 9.38 -13.07 50.26
CA ASP A 395 10.01 -13.59 51.49
C ASP A 395 11.50 -13.21 51.62
N ASP A 396 12.22 -13.18 50.51
CA ASP A 396 13.63 -12.74 50.45
C ASP A 396 13.80 -11.25 50.81
N VAL A 397 12.78 -10.44 50.51
CA VAL A 397 12.75 -9.01 50.84
C VAL A 397 12.31 -8.79 52.29
N VAL A 398 11.36 -9.57 52.83
CA VAL A 398 10.93 -9.49 54.24
C VAL A 398 12.14 -9.56 55.18
N ALA A 399 13.02 -10.54 54.95
CA ALA A 399 14.17 -10.80 55.81
C ALA A 399 15.24 -9.70 55.75
N SER A 400 15.29 -8.91 54.69
CA SER A 400 16.27 -7.83 54.51
C SER A 400 15.70 -6.44 54.82
N LEU A 401 14.38 -6.33 55.02
CA LEU A 401 13.70 -5.05 55.14
C LEU A 401 14.02 -4.33 56.47
N PRO A 402 14.52 -3.09 56.45
CA PRO A 402 14.83 -2.33 57.67
C PRO A 402 13.65 -2.17 58.64
N LEU A 403 12.43 -2.00 58.11
CA LEU A 403 11.22 -1.91 58.93
C LEU A 403 10.92 -3.23 59.67
N CYS A 404 11.17 -4.38 59.05
CA CYS A 404 11.01 -5.68 59.70
C CYS A 404 12.07 -5.88 60.81
N HIS A 405 13.31 -5.47 60.58
CA HIS A 405 14.34 -5.47 61.62
C HIS A 405 13.99 -4.54 62.79
N CYS A 406 13.48 -3.34 62.49
CA CYS A 406 13.00 -2.40 63.50
C CYS A 406 11.85 -2.99 64.34
N ALA A 407 10.89 -3.66 63.69
CA ALA A 407 9.80 -4.34 64.38
C ALA A 407 10.31 -5.42 65.33
N LEU A 408 11.23 -6.28 64.89
CA LEU A 408 11.84 -7.29 65.76
C LEU A 408 12.56 -6.67 66.96
N HIS A 409 13.31 -5.58 66.73
CA HIS A 409 13.99 -4.86 67.81
C HIS A 409 13.01 -4.27 68.83
N LEU A 410 11.97 -3.56 68.38
CA LEU A 410 10.96 -2.96 69.28
C LEU A 410 10.17 -4.02 70.05
N GLN A 411 9.89 -5.18 69.44
CA GLN A 411 9.24 -6.31 70.14
C GLN A 411 10.15 -6.89 71.25
N ALA A 412 11.44 -7.06 70.97
CA ALA A 412 12.42 -7.51 71.96
C ALA A 412 12.57 -6.49 73.09
N GLU A 413 12.58 -5.20 72.76
CA GLU A 413 12.68 -4.14 73.74
C GLU A 413 11.42 -4.02 74.62
N ALA A 414 10.23 -4.12 74.05
CA ALA A 414 8.98 -4.18 74.80
C ALA A 414 8.99 -5.35 75.81
N SER A 415 9.48 -6.51 75.38
CA SER A 415 9.62 -7.70 76.25
C SER A 415 10.63 -7.47 77.38
N ARG A 416 11.78 -6.86 77.07
CA ARG A 416 12.81 -6.50 78.05
C ARG A 416 12.30 -5.48 79.07
N LEU A 417 11.58 -4.47 78.60
CA LEU A 417 11.01 -3.40 79.43
C LEU A 417 9.94 -3.96 80.37
N GLN A 418 9.07 -4.82 79.86
CA GLN A 418 8.08 -5.54 80.68
C GLN A 418 8.75 -6.39 81.76
N HIS A 419 9.80 -7.15 81.43
CA HIS A 419 10.54 -7.94 82.41
C HIS A 419 11.19 -7.07 83.50
N THR A 420 11.82 -5.96 83.08
CA THR A 420 12.45 -5.00 83.99
C THR A 420 11.44 -4.33 84.92
N ALA A 421 10.29 -3.90 84.40
CA ALA A 421 9.22 -3.27 85.18
C ALA A 421 8.67 -4.23 86.25
N ILE A 422 8.43 -5.50 85.90
CA ILE A 422 7.98 -6.54 86.83
C ILE A 422 9.02 -6.78 87.93
N GLN A 423 10.30 -6.95 87.57
CA GLN A 423 11.37 -7.14 88.54
C GLN A 423 11.49 -5.96 89.52
N GLN A 424 11.46 -4.72 89.01
CA GLN A 424 11.54 -3.53 89.87
C GLN A 424 10.32 -3.41 90.80
N CYS A 425 9.12 -3.76 90.33
CA CYS A 425 7.93 -3.80 91.17
C CYS A 425 8.06 -4.83 92.30
N ASN A 426 8.51 -6.05 91.98
CA ASN A 426 8.72 -7.13 92.95
C ASN A 426 9.74 -6.73 94.04
N ILE A 427 10.85 -6.07 93.66
CA ILE A 427 11.86 -5.60 94.61
C ILE A 427 11.29 -4.51 95.55
N MET A 428 10.49 -3.58 95.02
CA MET A 428 9.87 -2.53 95.83
C MET A 428 8.79 -3.09 96.79
N GLN A 429 7.97 -4.04 96.34
CA GLN A 429 7.00 -4.72 97.19
C GLN A 429 7.70 -5.48 98.31
N ALA A 430 8.81 -6.16 98.03
CA ALA A 430 9.64 -6.81 99.05
C ALA A 430 10.25 -5.79 100.04
N ARG A 431 10.76 -4.64 99.57
CA ARG A 431 11.27 -3.57 100.45
C ARG A 431 10.18 -2.95 101.33
N GLY A 432 8.99 -2.72 100.79
CA GLY A 432 7.83 -2.24 101.56
C GLY A 432 7.39 -3.24 102.63
N ALA A 433 7.34 -4.53 102.29
CA ALA A 433 7.04 -5.59 103.24
C ALA A 433 8.08 -5.69 104.37
N VAL A 434 9.37 -5.60 104.02
CA VAL A 434 10.49 -5.57 104.98
C VAL A 434 10.43 -4.32 105.87
N TYR A 435 10.11 -3.15 105.32
CA TYR A 435 9.95 -1.92 106.10
C TYR A 435 8.79 -2.00 107.09
N ILE A 436 7.63 -2.53 106.66
CA ILE A 436 6.47 -2.78 107.54
C ILE A 436 6.84 -3.78 108.63
N PHE A 437 7.57 -4.85 108.29
CA PHE A 437 8.01 -5.87 109.24
C PHE A 437 9.02 -5.32 110.26
N LEU A 438 9.98 -4.49 109.83
CA LEU A 438 10.92 -3.78 110.70
C LEU A 438 10.23 -2.73 111.56
N SER A 439 9.27 -1.97 111.02
CA SER A 439 8.45 -1.04 111.81
C SER A 439 7.62 -1.78 112.86
N LEU A 440 7.03 -2.94 112.55
CA LEU A 440 6.32 -3.78 113.52
C LEU A 440 7.25 -4.35 114.60
N ILE A 441 8.48 -4.73 114.25
CA ILE A 441 9.50 -5.18 115.23
C ILE A 441 9.96 -4.04 116.13
N ILE A 442 10.18 -2.84 115.57
CA ILE A 442 10.56 -1.64 116.35
C ILE A 442 9.40 -1.20 117.25
N HIS A 443 8.16 -1.24 116.77
CA HIS A 443 6.97 -0.92 117.58
C HIS A 443 6.77 -1.96 118.71
N ARG A 444 7.06 -3.24 118.46
CA ARG A 444 7.08 -4.29 119.50
C ARG A 444 8.26 -4.23 120.46
N ARG A 445 9.30 -3.44 120.17
CA ARG A 445 10.45 -3.20 121.07
C ARG A 445 10.30 -1.92 121.91
N ILE A 446 9.30 -1.09 121.60
CA ILE A 446 9.02 0.21 122.26
C ILE A 446 7.76 0.15 123.13
N LEU A 447 6.95 -0.91 123.02
CA LEU A 447 6.13 -1.42 124.13
C LEU A 447 6.95 -2.42 124.95
#